data_AF-A0A966HCV6-F1
#
_entry.id   AF-A0A966HCV6-F1
#
_cell.length_a   1.000
_cell.length_b   1.000
_cell.length_c   1.000
_cell.angle_alpha   90.00
_cell.angle_beta   90.00
_cell.angle_gamma   90.00
#
_symmetry.space_group_name_H-M   'P 1'
#
loop_
_entity.id
_entity.type
_entity.pdbx_description
1 polymer ?
#
loop_
_entity_poly.entity_id
_entity_poly.type
_entity_poly.pdbx_seq_one_letter_code
_entity_poly.pdbx_strand_id
1 'polypeptide(L)'
;GFIEGVRPGAQTEKYLTRTVNRLLLFGSGVLGVIAILPFVGEYALYGLTGVSGTNLSIGGTGMLIVVSVALESLRQINSRALMVTYDDYK
;
A
#
# COMPACT_ATOMS: atom_id res chain seq x y z
N GLY A 1 -10.15 -14.13 -18.67
CA GLY A 1 -11.14 -13.12 -19.08
C GLY A 1 -10.50 -12.18 -20.07
N PHE A 2 -11.25 -11.74 -21.07
CA PHE A 2 -10.81 -10.77 -22.09
C PHE A 2 -11.43 -9.42 -21.76
N ILE A 3 -10.74 -8.33 -22.11
CA ILE A 3 -11.29 -6.98 -21.94
C ILE A 3 -12.28 -6.77 -23.09
N GLU A 4 -13.57 -6.59 -22.77
CA GLU A 4 -14.60 -6.28 -23.77
C GLU A 4 -14.19 -5.04 -24.58
N GLY A 5 -14.34 -5.10 -25.91
CA GLY A 5 -13.98 -4.02 -26.81
C GLY A 5 -12.51 -3.96 -27.26
N VAL A 6 -11.62 -4.83 -26.75
CA VAL A 6 -10.21 -4.88 -27.19
C VAL A 6 -9.86 -6.28 -27.72
N ARG A 7 -9.30 -6.34 -28.94
CA ARG A 7 -8.88 -7.62 -29.54
C ARG A 7 -7.81 -8.30 -28.67
N PRO A 8 -7.93 -9.61 -28.37
CA PRO A 8 -6.96 -10.33 -27.55
C PRO A 8 -5.53 -10.27 -28.13
N GLY A 9 -4.53 -10.18 -27.26
CA GLY A 9 -3.11 -10.14 -27.62
C GLY A 9 -2.49 -8.75 -27.48
N ALA A 10 -1.73 -8.32 -28.49
CA ALA A 10 -0.95 -7.07 -28.45
C ALA A 10 -1.80 -5.80 -28.21
N GLN A 11 -3.06 -5.81 -28.64
CA GLN A 11 -3.98 -4.69 -28.40
C GLN A 11 -4.41 -4.61 -26.92
N THR A 12 -4.66 -5.75 -26.27
CA THR A 12 -4.94 -5.81 -24.82
C THR A 12 -3.74 -5.35 -24.01
N GLU A 13 -2.53 -5.79 -24.37
CA GLU A 13 -1.29 -5.38 -23.72
C GLU A 13 -1.11 -3.86 -23.78
N LYS A 14 -1.23 -3.26 -24.97
CA LYS A 14 -1.07 -1.81 -25.14
C LYS A 14 -2.11 -1.02 -24.36
N TYR A 15 -3.35 -1.51 -24.30
CA TYR A 15 -4.41 -0.90 -23.50
C TYR A 15 -4.11 -0.97 -21.99
N LEU A 16 -3.70 -2.14 -21.52
CA LEU A 16 -3.41 -2.36 -20.10
C LEU A 16 -2.17 -1.58 -19.66
N THR A 17 -1.10 -1.60 -20.44
CA THR A 17 0.12 -0.82 -20.19
C THR A 17 -0.17 0.67 -20.11
N ARG A 18 -0.99 1.22 -21.01
CA ARG A 18 -1.37 2.65 -20.95
C ARG A 18 -2.15 2.99 -19.68
N THR A 19 -3.06 2.10 -19.28
CA THR A 19 -3.91 2.30 -18.09
C THR A 19 -3.09 2.19 -16.81
N VAL A 20 -2.27 1.14 -16.69
CA VAL A 20 -1.37 0.92 -15.57
C VAL A 20 -0.37 2.07 -15.45
N ASN A 21 0.23 2.53 -16.56
CA ASN A 21 1.20 3.62 -16.50
C ASN A 21 0.57 4.94 -15.99
N ARG A 22 -0.69 5.23 -16.35
CA ARG A 22 -1.42 6.38 -15.81
C ARG A 22 -1.66 6.23 -14.31
N LEU A 23 -1.99 5.03 -13.83
CA LEU A 23 -2.15 4.77 -12.39
C LEU A 23 -0.83 4.86 -11.63
N LEU A 24 0.26 4.32 -12.19
CA LEU A 24 1.60 4.34 -11.60
C LEU A 24 2.11 5.78 -11.43
N LEU A 25 1.77 6.69 -12.34
CA LEU A 25 2.18 8.10 -12.25
C LEU A 25 1.65 8.78 -10.97
N PHE A 26 0.42 8.47 -10.56
CA PHE A 26 -0.13 8.97 -9.30
C PHE A 26 0.35 8.14 -8.09
N GLY A 27 0.41 6.81 -8.24
CA GLY A 27 0.82 5.90 -7.17
C GLY A 27 2.27 6.10 -6.73
N SER A 28 3.20 6.32 -7.66
CA SER A 28 4.61 6.53 -7.34
C SER A 28 4.85 7.83 -6.57
N GLY A 29 4.07 8.88 -6.85
CA GLY A 29 4.13 10.13 -6.12
C GLY A 29 3.81 9.95 -4.64
N VAL A 30 2.72 9.25 -4.33
CA VAL A 30 2.32 8.97 -2.94
C VAL A 30 3.31 8.03 -2.24
N LEU A 31 3.77 6.98 -2.93
CA LEU A 31 4.76 6.04 -2.38
C LEU A 31 6.10 6.73 -2.09
N GLY A 32 6.54 7.64 -2.97
CA GLY A 32 7.75 8.45 -2.76
C GLY A 32 7.63 9.37 -1.55
N VAL A 33 6.47 10.01 -1.36
CA VAL A 33 6.20 10.83 -0.17
C VAL A 33 6.27 9.98 1.10
N ILE A 34 5.61 8.81 1.12
CA ILE A 34 5.63 7.91 2.29
C ILE A 34 7.05 7.44 2.61
N ALA A 35 7.88 7.18 1.60
CA ALA A 35 9.28 6.77 1.80
C ALA A 35 10.16 7.87 2.43
N ILE A 36 9.87 9.14 2.15
CA ILE A 36 10.63 10.30 2.65
C ILE A 36 10.16 10.74 4.04
N LEU A 37 8.91 10.48 4.41
CA LEU A 37 8.34 10.82 5.72
C LEU A 37 9.20 10.39 6.93
N PRO A 38 9.71 9.15 7.04
CA PRO A 38 10.52 8.76 8.20
C PRO A 38 11.84 9.54 8.27
N PHE A 39 12.46 9.83 7.13
CA PHE A 39 13.72 10.57 7.05
C PHE A 39 13.55 12.04 7.46
N VAL A 40 12.48 12.69 7.00
CA VAL A 40 12.16 14.08 7.37
C VAL A 40 11.73 14.18 8.84
N GLY A 41 10.97 13.18 9.33
CA GLY A 41 10.59 13.10 10.74
C GLY A 41 11.81 12.99 11.67
N GLU A 42 12.81 12.18 11.29
CA GLU A 42 14.07 12.08 12.02
C GLU A 42 14.81 13.43 12.05
N TYR A 43 14.98 14.07 10.88
CA TYR A 43 15.64 15.38 10.77
C TYR A 43 14.96 16.48 11.60
N ALA A 44 13.62 16.53 11.60
CA ALA A 44 12.86 17.53 12.36
C ALA A 44 12.95 17.32 13.88
N LEU A 45 13.00 16.06 14.35
CA LEU A 45 13.15 15.71 15.76
C LEU A 45 14.57 16.04 16.28
N TYR A 46 15.62 15.83 15.49
CA TYR A 46 16.98 16.24 15.85
C TYR A 46 17.10 17.76 16.09
N GLY A 47 16.36 18.58 15.33
CA GLY A 47 16.38 20.04 15.45
C GLY A 47 15.71 20.59 16.71
N LEU A 48 14.81 19.84 17.36
CA LEU A 48 14.03 20.31 18.50
C LEU A 48 14.51 19.80 19.86
N THR A 49 15.13 18.62 19.96
CA THR A 49 15.37 17.99 21.27
C THR A 49 16.80 17.55 21.55
N GLY A 50 17.75 17.67 20.61
CA GLY A 50 19.18 17.36 20.88
C GLY A 50 19.46 15.92 21.35
N VAL A 51 18.47 15.02 21.26
CA VAL A 51 18.59 13.63 21.68
C VAL A 51 19.14 12.81 20.52
N SER A 52 20.47 12.76 20.43
CA SER A 52 21.18 11.81 19.56
C SER A 52 20.98 10.39 20.10
N GLY A 53 20.01 9.65 19.56
CA GLY A 53 19.87 8.22 19.88
C GLY A 53 18.45 7.65 19.95
N THR A 54 17.40 8.39 19.61
CA THR A 54 16.11 7.73 19.38
C THR A 54 16.24 6.91 18.10
N ASN A 55 16.35 5.58 18.22
CA ASN A 55 16.38 4.62 17.12
C ASN A 55 15.05 4.62 16.34
N LEU A 56 14.64 5.76 15.80
CA LEU A 56 13.40 5.94 15.07
C LEU A 56 13.42 5.12 13.77
N SER A 57 14.60 4.79 13.26
CA SER A 57 14.80 3.80 12.18
C SER A 57 14.25 2.40 12.52
N ILE A 58 14.35 1.96 13.78
CA ILE A 58 13.68 0.75 14.28
C ILE A 58 12.15 0.94 14.30
N GLY A 59 11.69 2.16 14.55
CA GLY A 59 10.26 2.52 14.48
C GLY A 59 9.70 2.57 13.06
N GLY A 60 10.46 3.06 12.07
CA GLY A 60 9.98 3.24 10.70
C GLY A 60 9.72 1.93 9.96
N THR A 61 10.65 0.98 10.05
CA THR A 61 10.45 -0.39 9.53
C THR A 61 9.35 -1.12 10.30
N GLY A 62 9.32 -0.96 11.62
CA GLY A 62 8.24 -1.47 12.48
C GLY A 62 6.86 -0.92 12.09
N MET A 63 6.73 0.37 11.78
CA MET A 63 5.46 0.98 11.37
C MET A 63 4.95 0.42 10.04
N LEU A 64 5.83 0.24 9.04
CA LEU A 64 5.44 -0.39 7.77
C LEU A 64 4.95 -1.82 7.96
N ILE A 65 5.63 -2.59 8.84
CA ILE A 65 5.22 -3.96 9.19
C ILE A 65 3.85 -3.95 9.89
N VAL A 66 3.66 -3.08 10.90
CA VAL A 66 2.40 -3.01 11.67
C VAL A 66 1.22 -2.68 10.78
N VAL A 67 1.34 -1.68 9.91
CA VAL A 67 0.25 -1.31 8.98
C VAL A 67 -0.05 -2.46 8.01
N SER A 68 0.99 -3.09 7.46
CA SER A 68 0.84 -4.22 6.53
C SER A 68 0.12 -5.40 7.19
N VAL A 69 0.54 -5.79 8.40
CA VAL A 69 -0.05 -6.89 9.16
C VAL A 69 -1.46 -6.54 9.64
N ALA A 70 -1.74 -5.30 10.02
CA ALA A 70 -3.09 -4.87 10.41
C ALA A 70 -4.08 -4.96 9.25
N LEU A 71 -3.69 -4.52 8.04
CA LEU A 71 -4.53 -4.63 6.84
C LEU A 71 -4.77 -6.09 6.45
N GLU A 72 -3.73 -6.93 6.52
CA GLU A 72 -3.85 -8.37 6.26
C GLU A 72 -4.78 -9.03 7.28
N SER A 73 -4.67 -8.66 8.56
CA SER A 73 -5.54 -9.14 9.63
C SER A 73 -7.01 -8.76 9.38
N LEU A 74 -7.27 -7.51 8.98
CA LEU A 74 -8.62 -7.06 8.63
C LEU A 74 -9.20 -7.83 7.45
N ARG A 75 -8.40 -8.11 6.41
CA ARG A 75 -8.83 -8.92 5.26
C ARG A 75 -9.17 -10.35 5.65
N GLN A 76 -8.37 -10.96 6.51
CA GLN A 76 -8.62 -12.31 7.02
C GLN A 76 -9.90 -12.37 7.87
N ILE A 77 -10.15 -11.36 8.71
CA ILE A 77 -11.40 -11.25 9.48
C ILE A 77 -12.60 -11.09 8.55
N ASN A 78 -12.53 -10.19 7.57
CA ASN A 78 -13.61 -9.98 6.60
C ASN A 78 -13.92 -11.25 5.79
N SER A 79 -12.90 -12.01 5.37
CA SER A 79 -13.09 -13.28 4.67
C SER A 79 -13.88 -14.30 5.51
N ARG A 80 -13.56 -14.42 6.80
CA ARG A 80 -14.32 -15.27 7.74
C ARG A 80 -15.74 -14.77 7.96
N ALA A 81 -15.92 -13.47 8.11
CA ALA A 81 -17.25 -12.85 8.28
C ALA A 81 -18.16 -13.09 7.07
N LEU A 82 -17.61 -13.07 5.86
CA LEU A 82 -18.34 -13.41 4.63
C LEU A 82 -18.78 -14.88 4.59
N MET A 83 -17.97 -15.81 5.08
CA MET A 83 -18.37 -17.22 5.19
C MET A 83 -19.52 -17.43 6.19
N VAL A 84 -19.47 -16.75 7.35
CA VAL A 84 -20.57 -16.80 8.34
C VAL A 84 -21.86 -16.21 7.75
N THR A 85 -21.76 -15.06 7.10
CA THR A 85 -22.91 -14.41 6.46
C THR A 85 -23.50 -15.30 5.37
N TYR A 86 -22.69 -16.06 4.63
CA TYR A 86 -23.16 -17.01 3.62
C TYR A 86 -23.89 -18.22 4.23
N ASP A 87 -23.49 -18.67 5.43
CA ASP A 87 -24.14 -19.77 6.15
C ASP A 87 -25.49 -19.36 6.78
N ASP A 88 -25.66 -18.08 7.10
CA ASP A 88 -26.90 -17.52 7.70
C ASP A 88 -28.04 -17.33 6.68
N TYR A 89 -27.74 -17.36 5.37
CA TYR A 89 -28.73 -17.31 4.28
C TYR A 89 -29.20 -18.70 3.80
N LYS A 90 -29.04 -19.73 4.64
CA LYS A 90 -29.53 -21.09 4.38
C LYS A 90 -30.58 -21.50 5.41
#